data_AF-X0W465-F1
#
_entry.id   AF-X0W465-F1
#
_cell.length_a   1.000
_cell.length_b   1.000
_cell.length_c   1.000
_cell.angle_alpha   90.00
_cell.angle_beta   90.00
_cell.angle_gamma   90.00
#
_symmetry.space_group_name_H-M   'P 1'
#
loop_
_entity.id
_entity.type
_entity.pdbx_description
1 polymer ?
#
loop_
_entity_poly.entity_id
_entity_poly.type
_entity_poly.pdbx_seq_one_letter_code
_entity_poly.pdbx_strand_id
1 'polypeptide(L)'
;PTFVSGEIIKDTVWYAGASPYVIEDDIHVRSKATLTIEPGVRIESKGGPLIIQGQLQALGDKDGSPCYRYYAAGCPYGTILYRSRA
;
A
#
# COMPACT_ATOMS: atom_id res chain seq x y z
N PRO A 1 4.61 -11.18 9.86
CA PRO A 1 3.31 -10.94 9.18
C PRO A 1 2.32 -10.28 10.13
N THR A 2 1.66 -9.23 9.65
CA THR A 2 0.63 -8.48 10.37
C THR A 2 -0.68 -8.64 9.63
N PHE A 3 -1.69 -9.24 10.27
CA PHE A 3 -3.01 -9.43 9.66
C PHE A 3 -3.86 -8.18 9.87
N VAL A 4 -4.52 -7.72 8.82
CA VAL A 4 -5.29 -6.47 8.80
C VAL A 4 -6.63 -6.65 8.09
N SER A 5 -7.66 -6.01 8.63
CA SER A 5 -9.03 -5.97 8.10
C SER A 5 -9.82 -4.80 8.72
N GLY A 6 -10.98 -4.47 8.16
CA GLY A 6 -11.91 -3.50 8.74
C GLY A 6 -11.62 -2.04 8.36
N GLU A 7 -11.90 -1.10 9.26
CA GLU A 7 -11.81 0.33 8.95
C GLU A 7 -10.58 1.00 9.56
N ILE A 8 -9.87 1.78 8.74
CA ILE A 8 -8.84 2.71 9.17
C ILE A 8 -9.49 4.09 9.27
N ILE A 9 -9.86 4.48 10.49
CA ILE A 9 -10.59 5.73 10.79
C ILE A 9 -9.68 6.87 11.26
N LYS A 10 -8.39 6.59 11.48
CA LYS A 10 -7.36 7.55 11.90
C LYS A 10 -6.06 7.30 11.18
N ASP A 11 -5.19 8.30 11.19
CA ASP A 11 -3.87 8.20 10.56
C ASP A 11 -3.11 6.99 11.09
N THR A 12 -2.63 6.19 10.14
CA THR A 12 -1.99 4.89 10.40
C THR A 12 -0.78 4.75 9.51
N VAL A 13 0.33 4.29 10.08
CA VAL A 13 1.58 4.05 9.36
C VAL A 13 1.84 2.56 9.32
N TRP A 14 2.10 2.03 8.13
CA TRP A 14 2.58 0.68 7.92
C TRP A 14 4.10 0.71 7.77
N TYR A 15 4.78 0.04 8.71
CA TYR A 15 6.23 -0.06 8.81
C TYR A 15 6.75 -1.35 8.19
N ALA A 16 7.92 -1.31 7.54
CA ALA A 16 8.56 -2.50 6.96
C ALA A 16 8.88 -3.58 8.01
N GLY A 17 9.17 -3.19 9.27
CA GLY A 17 9.44 -4.14 10.36
C GLY A 17 8.25 -5.03 10.74
N ALA A 18 7.03 -4.62 10.35
CA ALA A 18 5.80 -5.38 10.58
C ALA A 18 5.29 -6.08 9.29
N SER A 19 6.09 -6.04 8.22
CA SER A 19 5.82 -6.69 6.93
C SER A 19 5.87 -8.24 7.04
N PRO A 20 5.12 -8.98 6.19
CA PRO A 20 4.10 -8.48 5.27
C PRO A 20 2.81 -8.11 6.00
N TYR A 21 2.09 -7.10 5.50
CA TYR A 21 0.71 -6.84 5.88
C TYR A 21 -0.21 -7.71 5.03
N VAL A 22 -0.98 -8.58 5.67
CA VAL A 22 -1.86 -9.54 5.01
C VAL A 22 -3.30 -9.06 5.19
N ILE A 23 -3.94 -8.68 4.09
CA ILE A 23 -5.34 -8.27 4.03
C ILE A 23 -6.19 -9.53 4.04
N GLU A 24 -6.82 -9.81 5.18
CA GLU A 24 -7.68 -11.00 5.35
C GLU A 24 -9.12 -10.76 4.89
N ASP A 25 -9.57 -9.52 4.96
CA ASP A 25 -10.91 -9.06 4.57
C ASP A 25 -10.82 -7.59 4.14
N ASP A 26 -11.91 -7.02 3.65
CA ASP A 26 -12.00 -5.64 3.18
C ASP A 26 -11.36 -4.64 4.17
N ILE A 27 -10.47 -3.79 3.66
CA ILE A 27 -9.94 -2.64 4.40
C ILE A 27 -10.48 -1.35 3.81
N HIS A 28 -11.05 -0.50 4.66
CA HIS A 28 -11.56 0.81 4.28
C HIS A 28 -10.77 1.92 4.99
N VAL A 29 -9.93 2.64 4.25
CA VAL A 29 -9.33 3.88 4.75
C VAL A 29 -10.35 4.98 4.62
N ARG A 30 -10.95 5.40 5.74
CA ARG A 30 -12.06 6.36 5.77
C ARG A 30 -11.59 7.77 5.36
N SER A 31 -12.51 8.61 4.92
CA SER A 31 -12.24 9.93 4.31
C SER A 31 -11.40 10.91 5.14
N LYS A 32 -11.32 10.74 6.45
CA LYS A 32 -10.52 11.58 7.36
C LYS A 32 -9.19 10.93 7.80
N ALA A 33 -8.89 9.74 7.31
CA ALA A 33 -7.71 8.98 7.68
C ALA A 33 -6.68 8.98 6.56
N THR A 34 -5.41 8.99 6.95
CA THR A 34 -4.27 8.78 6.07
C THR A 34 -3.63 7.43 6.36
N LEU A 35 -3.51 6.58 5.35
CA LEU A 35 -2.66 5.40 5.42
C LEU A 35 -1.30 5.75 4.80
N THR A 36 -0.25 5.76 5.61
CA THR A 36 1.12 5.95 5.15
C THR A 36 1.82 4.60 5.06
N ILE A 37 2.29 4.24 3.88
CA ILE A 37 3.08 3.04 3.63
C ILE A 37 4.54 3.46 3.51
N GLU A 38 5.35 3.02 4.48
CA GLU A 38 6.78 3.25 4.44
C GLU A 38 7.47 2.44 3.33
N PRO A 39 8.68 2.86 2.93
CA PRO A 39 9.49 2.09 2.00
C PRO A 39 9.76 0.66 2.49
N GLY A 40 9.89 -0.30 1.57
CA GLY A 40 10.12 -1.71 1.88
C GLY A 40 8.92 -2.50 2.45
N VAL A 41 7.75 -1.88 2.63
CA VAL A 41 6.55 -2.59 3.08
C VAL A 41 6.04 -3.55 2.00
N ARG A 42 5.77 -4.80 2.39
CA ARG A 42 5.09 -5.78 1.53
C ARG A 42 3.64 -5.91 1.97
N ILE A 43 2.74 -5.87 1.00
CA ILE A 43 1.30 -6.03 1.21
C ILE A 43 0.84 -7.22 0.39
N GLU A 44 0.12 -8.12 1.02
CA GLU A 44 -0.47 -9.30 0.41
C GLU A 44 -1.97 -9.29 0.65
N SER A 45 -2.77 -9.58 -0.37
CA SER A 45 -4.22 -9.74 -0.20
C SER A 45 -4.60 -11.21 -0.35
N LYS A 46 -5.39 -11.71 0.61
CA LYS A 46 -5.99 -13.05 0.57
C LYS A 46 -7.41 -13.07 0.01
N GLY A 47 -7.92 -11.93 -0.44
CA GLY A 47 -9.26 -11.83 -1.04
C GLY A 47 -9.94 -10.48 -0.83
N GLY A 48 -9.57 -9.75 0.23
CA GLY A 48 -10.12 -8.42 0.51
C GLY A 48 -9.47 -7.30 -0.32
N PRO A 49 -10.24 -6.32 -0.83
CA PRO A 49 -9.73 -5.09 -1.40
C PRO A 49 -9.22 -4.14 -0.31
N LEU A 50 -8.23 -3.32 -0.68
CA LEU A 50 -7.86 -2.11 0.06
C LEU A 50 -8.55 -0.92 -0.59
N ILE A 51 -9.60 -0.41 0.04
CA ILE A 51 -10.44 0.68 -0.44
C ILE A 51 -10.01 1.98 0.24
N ILE A 52 -9.57 2.94 -0.56
CA ILE A 52 -9.13 4.25 -0.09
C ILE A 52 -10.23 5.29 -0.33
N GLN A 53 -10.91 5.70 0.74
CA GLN A 53 -11.82 6.86 0.75
C GLN A 53 -11.14 8.12 1.30
N GLY A 54 -10.09 7.95 2.10
CA GLY A 54 -9.24 9.02 2.63
C GLY A 54 -7.99 9.23 1.78
N GLN A 55 -6.84 9.28 2.45
CA GLN A 55 -5.54 9.48 1.80
C GLN A 55 -4.67 8.23 1.89
N LEU A 56 -3.92 7.96 0.83
CA LEU A 56 -2.88 6.93 0.79
C LEU A 56 -1.56 7.61 0.43
N GLN A 57 -0.57 7.49 1.30
CA GLN A 57 0.79 7.97 1.07
C GLN A 57 1.75 6.79 0.98
N ALA A 58 2.10 6.37 -0.24
CA ALA A 58 3.13 5.36 -0.45
C ALA A 58 4.47 6.08 -0.68
N LEU A 59 5.35 6.07 0.33
CA LEU A 59 6.56 6.88 0.31
C LEU A 59 7.62 6.37 -0.67
N GLY A 60 7.52 5.12 -1.12
CA GLY A 60 8.43 4.47 -2.06
C GLY A 60 9.86 4.37 -1.54
N ASP A 61 10.57 3.29 -1.84
CA ASP A 61 12.02 3.31 -1.62
C ASP A 61 12.62 4.41 -2.48
N LYS A 62 13.41 5.27 -1.83
CA LYS A 62 14.20 6.31 -2.48
C LYS A 62 15.23 5.63 -3.35
N ASP A 63 14.81 5.20 -4.52
CA ASP A 63 15.69 5.09 -5.65
C ASP A 63 14.97 5.71 -6.84
N GLY A 64 15.32 6.96 -7.09
CA GLY A 64 14.80 7.80 -8.17
C GLY A 64 15.25 7.29 -9.54
N SER A 65 14.91 6.05 -9.88
CA SER A 65 15.04 5.49 -11.21
C SER A 65 13.63 5.23 -11.74
N PRO A 66 13.13 6.03 -12.69
CA PRO A 66 11.81 5.81 -13.27
C PRO A 66 11.90 4.60 -14.22
N CYS A 67 11.71 3.39 -13.72
CA CYS A 67 11.36 2.26 -14.59
C CYS A 67 9.89 2.38 -15.01
N TYR A 68 9.58 3.40 -15.81
CA TYR A 68 8.38 3.40 -16.66
C TYR A 68 8.68 2.51 -17.87
N ARG A 69 8.54 1.19 -17.72
CA ARG A 69 8.40 0.33 -18.91
C ARG A 69 7.69 -0.99 -18.60
N TYR A 70 6.70 -1.26 -19.44
CA TYR A 70 5.99 -2.53 -19.61
C TYR A 70 6.91 -3.75 -19.50
N TYR A 71 6.41 -4.80 -18.83
CA TYR A 71 6.89 -6.19 -18.82
C TYR A 71 8.27 -6.42 -19.44
N ALA A 72 9.32 -6.02 -18.71
CA ALA A 72 10.67 -6.48 -18.96
C ALA A 72 11.14 -7.23 -17.72
N ALA A 73 11.56 -8.48 -17.92
CA ALA A 73 12.03 -9.38 -16.88
C ALA A 73 13.13 -8.70 -16.03
N GLY A 74 12.90 -8.51 -14.74
CA GLY A 74 13.91 -7.97 -13.82
C GLY A 74 13.43 -7.27 -12.55
N CYS A 75 12.15 -6.90 -12.43
CA CYS A 75 11.61 -6.27 -11.22
C CYS A 75 10.76 -7.28 -10.41
N PRO A 76 11.23 -7.78 -9.25
CA PRO A 76 10.49 -8.77 -8.47
C PRO A 76 9.32 -8.20 -7.65
N TYR A 77 9.17 -6.86 -7.59
CA TYR A 77 8.10 -6.22 -6.82
C TYR A 77 7.39 -5.19 -7.71
N GLY A 78 6.10 -5.43 -7.96
CA GLY A 78 5.25 -4.50 -8.69
C GLY A 78 4.99 -3.25 -7.86
N THR A 79 5.27 -2.08 -8.43
CA THR A 79 4.93 -0.79 -7.83
C THR A 79 3.43 -0.54 -8.01
N ILE A 80 2.73 -0.24 -6.91
CA ILE A 80 1.34 0.26 -6.97
C ILE A 80 1.41 1.70 -7.49
N LEU A 81 1.04 1.91 -8.76
CA LEU A 81 0.83 3.25 -9.32
C LEU A 81 -0.49 3.81 -8.79
N TYR A 82 -0.45 4.72 -7.83
CA TYR A 82 -1.63 5.50 -7.45
C TYR A 82 -1.85 6.62 -8.47
N ARG A 83 -2.91 6.52 -9.27
CA ARG A 83 -3.40 7.63 -10.10
C ARG A 83 -4.57 8.27 -9.36
N SER A 84 -4.34 9.36 -8.62
CA SER A 84 -5.44 10.26 -8.28
C SER A 84 -5.97 10.87 -9.58
N ARG A 85 -7.27 10.73 -9.83
CA ARG A 85 -7.93 11.63 -10.76
C ARG A 85 -8.10 12.97 -10.04
N ALA A 86 -7.56 14.02 -10.64
CA ALA A 86 -8.09 15.37 -10.45
C ALA A 86 -9.50 15.44 -11.06
#